data_AF-A0A0D2NQ40-F1
#
_entry.id   AF-A0A0D2NQ40-F1
#
_cell.length_a   1.000
_cell.length_b   1.000
_cell.length_c   1.000
_cell.angle_alpha   90.00
_cell.angle_beta   90.00
_cell.angle_gamma   90.00
#
_symmetry.space_group_name_H-M   'P 1'
#
loop_
_entity.id
_entity.type
_entity.pdbx_description
1 polymer ?
#
loop_
_entity_poly.entity_id
_entity_poly.type
_entity_poly.pdbx_seq_one_letter_code
_entity_poly.pdbx_strand_id
1 'polypeptide(L)'
;MAKDLEDWHSKTVTQASGPNEKRKERILQAPRPTHMSHYRMTFNPVGKPLHVFESSRQFISAVADAMEAHDDTWFKGQILHRDISVSNIIIAENGEGILIDWDLCVKFPKRRPSEQGEFQEATAARRFPRMGTWQFMSSRLLYQTRIKDYCDDRESALWVLLWIALRYTPTSGFPGSGHRHYLPILMKVFNEVDHLTDGSIAGDRPGLHSLVETLTKTFAIRYAGAPTAEDVKDLEKFRAREDLAQFIPRAAAYRYEQQVNKIRSKGWLVNTIRDHLLQLGWPVDDKTSRQEILPMSSTPYIRPFRVYNFL
;
A
#
# COMPACT_ATOMS: atom_id res chain seq x y z
N MET A 1 40.05 -75.55 -2.37
CA MET A 1 40.47 -74.45 -3.27
C MET A 1 39.19 -73.90 -3.85
N ALA A 2 38.69 -72.80 -3.31
CA ALA A 2 39.20 -71.44 -3.49
C ALA A 2 38.06 -70.76 -4.28
N LYS A 3 37.42 -69.73 -3.71
CA LYS A 3 37.80 -68.34 -4.01
C LYS A 3 38.10 -68.24 -5.50
N ASP A 4 37.17 -67.66 -6.26
CA ASP A 4 37.34 -67.10 -7.63
C ASP A 4 36.12 -67.32 -8.55
N LEU A 5 34.90 -67.40 -8.01
CA LEU A 5 33.67 -67.12 -8.78
C LEU A 5 32.96 -65.83 -8.33
N GLU A 6 33.57 -65.08 -7.39
CA GLU A 6 33.04 -63.83 -6.84
C GLU A 6 33.56 -62.55 -7.54
N ASP A 7 34.48 -62.63 -8.52
CA ASP A 7 35.22 -61.42 -8.94
C ASP A 7 35.15 -61.04 -10.43
N TRP A 8 34.13 -61.50 -11.17
CA TRP A 8 33.99 -61.15 -12.60
C TRP A 8 32.66 -60.51 -13.03
N HIS A 9 31.80 -60.11 -12.08
CA HIS A 9 30.65 -59.21 -12.35
C HIS A 9 30.72 -57.90 -11.55
N SER A 10 31.88 -57.60 -10.95
CA SER A 10 32.14 -56.44 -10.08
C SER A 10 32.32 -55.10 -10.80
N LYS A 11 32.02 -54.98 -12.11
CA LYS A 11 31.98 -53.66 -12.77
C LYS A 11 30.83 -53.57 -13.78
N THR A 12 30.03 -52.53 -13.59
CA THR A 12 28.89 -52.06 -14.38
C THR A 12 27.59 -52.86 -14.25
N VAL A 13 26.75 -52.43 -13.30
CA VAL A 13 25.31 -52.11 -13.44
C VAL A 13 24.83 -51.78 -12.02
N THR A 14 25.02 -50.53 -11.61
CA THR A 14 24.39 -49.99 -10.40
C THR A 14 22.92 -49.77 -10.75
N GLN A 15 22.07 -50.77 -10.48
CA GLN A 15 20.64 -50.62 -10.67
C GLN A 15 20.09 -49.55 -9.72
N ALA A 16 19.59 -48.50 -10.35
CA ALA A 16 18.99 -47.34 -9.75
C ALA A 16 17.79 -47.71 -8.88
N SER A 17 17.92 -47.53 -7.58
CA SER A 17 16.78 -47.37 -6.67
C SER A 17 15.97 -46.16 -7.14
N GLY A 18 14.75 -46.41 -7.61
CA GLY A 18 13.90 -45.41 -8.25
C GLY A 18 13.46 -44.27 -7.31
N PRO A 19 12.94 -43.15 -7.86
CA PRO A 19 12.72 -41.89 -7.13
C PRO A 19 11.61 -41.91 -6.06
N ASN A 20 11.00 -43.06 -5.78
CA ASN A 20 9.70 -43.15 -5.13
C ASN A 20 9.72 -43.62 -3.66
N GLU A 21 10.83 -44.16 -3.15
CA GLU A 21 10.96 -44.55 -1.73
C GLU A 21 11.34 -43.38 -0.82
N LYS A 22 12.26 -42.50 -1.26
CA LYS A 22 12.61 -41.27 -0.52
C LYS A 22 11.47 -40.23 -0.46
N ARG A 23 10.39 -40.44 -1.24
CA ARG A 23 9.21 -39.57 -1.26
C ARG A 23 8.17 -39.94 -0.19
N LYS A 24 8.24 -41.14 0.39
CA LYS A 24 7.29 -41.59 1.43
C LYS A 24 7.70 -41.24 2.87
N GLU A 25 8.97 -40.92 3.12
CA GLU A 25 9.45 -40.51 4.47
C GLU A 25 9.36 -39.00 4.74
N ARG A 26 9.02 -38.19 3.72
CA ARG A 26 8.61 -36.78 3.90
C ARG A 26 7.10 -36.60 3.84
N ILE A 27 6.35 -37.60 4.30
CA ILE A 27 4.97 -37.36 4.72
C ILE A 27 5.08 -36.46 5.96
N LEU A 28 4.76 -35.19 5.72
CA LEU A 28 4.63 -34.10 6.68
C LEU A 28 4.37 -34.62 8.09
N GLN A 29 5.31 -34.40 9.02
CA GLN A 29 4.94 -34.34 10.43
C GLN A 29 3.70 -33.44 10.48
N ALA A 30 2.58 -33.97 10.95
CA ALA A 30 1.37 -33.18 11.10
C ALA A 30 1.77 -31.90 11.86
N PRO A 31 1.41 -30.70 11.36
CA PRO A 31 1.71 -29.47 12.07
C PRO A 31 1.22 -29.65 13.51
N ARG A 32 2.10 -29.41 14.49
CA ARG A 32 1.75 -29.50 15.91
C ARG A 32 0.40 -28.77 16.08
N PRO A 33 -0.61 -29.38 16.71
CA PRO A 33 -1.91 -28.75 16.86
C PRO A 33 -1.69 -27.38 17.49
N THR A 34 -1.92 -26.33 16.69
CA THR A 34 -1.85 -24.96 17.17
C THR A 34 -3.03 -24.77 18.09
N HIS A 35 -2.75 -24.66 19.39
CA HIS A 35 -3.78 -24.32 20.38
C HIS A 35 -4.32 -22.92 20.06
N MET A 36 -5.46 -22.86 19.38
CA MET A 36 -6.15 -21.61 19.09
C MET A 36 -7.11 -21.32 20.24
N SER A 37 -6.75 -20.36 21.08
CA SER A 37 -7.68 -19.78 22.04
C SER A 37 -8.54 -18.75 21.31
N HIS A 38 -9.86 -18.91 21.33
CA HIS A 38 -10.77 -17.88 20.84
C HIS A 38 -10.97 -16.83 21.95
N TYR A 39 -10.68 -15.58 21.62
CA TYR A 39 -10.97 -14.43 22.46
C TYR A 39 -12.04 -13.59 21.76
N ARG A 40 -13.06 -13.16 22.51
CA ARG A 40 -14.07 -12.22 22.03
C ARG A 40 -13.95 -10.94 22.81
N MET A 41 -13.68 -9.85 22.10
CA MET A 41 -13.73 -8.49 22.65
C MET A 41 -15.03 -7.84 22.16
N THR A 42 -15.72 -7.13 23.05
CA THR A 42 -16.96 -6.42 22.71
C THR A 42 -16.78 -4.96 23.10
N PHE A 43 -17.00 -4.06 22.15
CA PHE A 43 -16.92 -2.63 22.36
C PHE A 43 -18.32 -2.02 22.19
N ASN A 44 -18.59 -0.91 22.89
CA ASN A 44 -19.74 -0.08 22.55
C ASN A 44 -19.58 0.46 21.12
N PRO A 45 -20.64 0.80 20.39
CA PRO A 45 -20.50 1.41 19.06
C PRO A 45 -19.70 2.70 19.19
N VAL A 46 -18.43 2.67 18.79
CA VAL A 46 -17.48 3.80 18.97
C VAL A 46 -17.56 4.80 17.82
N GLY A 47 -18.31 4.47 16.77
CA GLY A 47 -18.44 5.32 15.59
C GLY A 47 -19.14 4.61 14.43
N LYS A 48 -19.21 5.31 13.31
CA LYS A 48 -19.77 4.85 12.04
C LYS A 48 -18.63 4.46 11.08
N PRO A 49 -18.86 3.55 10.12
CA PRO A 49 -17.87 3.24 9.09
C PRO A 49 -17.43 4.46 8.28
N LEU A 50 -16.18 4.51 7.81
CA LEU A 50 -15.66 5.66 7.03
C LEU A 50 -16.51 6.02 5.80
N HIS A 51 -17.15 5.04 5.17
CA HIS A 51 -17.93 5.23 3.94
C HIS A 51 -19.31 5.88 4.16
N VAL A 52 -19.70 6.18 5.40
CA VAL A 52 -20.97 6.88 5.71
C VAL A 52 -20.77 8.35 6.09
N PHE A 53 -19.72 8.98 5.54
CA PHE A 53 -19.36 10.36 5.82
C PHE A 53 -20.45 11.37 5.38
N GLU A 54 -20.55 12.45 6.12
CA GLU A 54 -21.52 13.54 5.93
C GLU A 54 -21.00 14.63 4.97
N SER A 55 -19.69 14.69 4.74
CA SER A 55 -19.05 15.52 3.71
C SER A 55 -17.69 14.95 3.33
N SER A 56 -17.20 15.24 2.12
CA SER A 56 -15.82 14.86 1.76
C SER A 56 -14.81 15.47 2.71
N ARG A 57 -15.08 16.67 3.24
CA ARG A 57 -14.25 17.31 4.27
C ARG A 57 -14.17 16.46 5.55
N GLN A 58 -15.30 15.93 6.04
CA GLN A 58 -15.31 15.03 7.20
C GLN A 58 -14.53 13.75 6.90
N PHE A 59 -14.75 13.14 5.73
CA PHE A 59 -14.01 11.95 5.30
C PHE A 59 -12.50 12.17 5.32
N ILE A 60 -12.02 13.24 4.69
CA ILE A 60 -10.60 13.56 4.59
C ILE A 60 -10.02 13.92 5.97
N SER A 61 -10.78 14.62 6.80
CA SER A 61 -10.40 14.88 8.20
C SER A 61 -10.27 13.59 9.00
N ALA A 62 -11.22 12.66 8.88
CA ALA A 62 -11.18 11.39 9.60
C ALA A 62 -9.97 10.52 9.19
N VAL A 63 -9.60 10.53 7.90
CA VAL A 63 -8.36 9.87 7.45
C VAL A 63 -7.13 10.57 8.06
N ALA A 64 -7.11 11.90 8.15
CA ALA A 64 -6.01 12.63 8.79
C ALA A 64 -5.89 12.28 10.29
N ASP A 65 -7.00 12.23 11.03
CA ASP A 65 -7.03 11.85 12.46
C ASP A 65 -6.49 10.42 12.66
N ALA A 66 -6.93 9.47 11.82
CA ALA A 66 -6.45 8.09 11.86
C ALA A 66 -4.95 7.98 11.55
N MET A 67 -4.45 8.75 10.58
CA MET A 67 -3.03 8.77 10.24
C MET A 67 -2.18 9.54 11.25
N GLU A 68 -2.78 10.43 12.04
CA GLU A 68 -2.13 11.05 13.19
C GLU A 68 -1.90 10.03 14.31
N ALA A 69 -2.89 9.18 14.60
CA ALA A 69 -2.73 8.05 15.51
C ALA A 69 -1.67 7.04 15.00
N HIS A 70 -1.64 6.76 13.69
CA HIS A 70 -0.59 5.93 13.06
C HIS A 70 0.81 6.53 13.22
N ASP A 71 0.98 7.82 12.92
CA ASP A 71 2.26 8.50 13.05
C ASP A 71 2.73 8.48 14.52
N ASP A 72 1.86 8.82 15.46
CA ASP A 72 2.23 8.84 16.86
C ASP A 72 2.59 7.45 17.40
N THR A 73 1.85 6.40 17.04
CA THR A 73 2.18 5.02 17.42
C THR A 73 3.52 4.56 16.84
N TRP A 74 3.84 4.95 15.61
CA TRP A 74 5.15 4.66 15.01
C TRP A 74 6.27 5.45 15.68
N PHE A 75 6.19 6.78 15.73
CA PHE A 75 7.28 7.63 16.20
C PHE A 75 7.49 7.58 17.72
N LYS A 76 6.42 7.34 18.51
CA LYS A 76 6.52 7.22 19.99
C LYS A 76 6.72 5.76 20.43
N GLY A 77 6.02 4.83 19.76
CA GLY A 77 5.90 3.43 20.17
C GLY A 77 6.72 2.42 19.35
N GLN A 78 7.18 2.80 18.16
CA GLN A 78 7.73 1.88 17.14
C GLN A 78 6.76 0.73 16.82
N ILE A 79 5.47 1.03 16.80
CA ILE A 79 4.41 0.07 16.48
C ILE A 79 3.92 0.36 15.06
N LEU A 80 3.97 -0.66 14.21
CA LEU A 80 3.48 -0.62 12.84
C LEU A 80 2.09 -1.25 12.77
N HIS A 81 1.12 -0.58 12.16
CA HIS A 81 -0.28 -1.07 12.08
C HIS A 81 -0.43 -2.27 11.14
N ARG A 82 0.14 -2.17 9.93
CA ARG A 82 0.14 -3.18 8.85
C ARG A 82 -1.19 -3.43 8.13
N ASP A 83 -2.32 -2.94 8.64
CA ASP A 83 -3.61 -3.10 7.96
C ASP A 83 -4.45 -1.81 7.91
N ILE A 84 -3.87 -0.73 7.38
CA ILE A 84 -4.64 0.47 7.06
C ILE A 84 -5.63 0.14 5.92
N SER A 85 -6.92 0.27 6.20
CA SER A 85 -8.00 -0.05 5.25
C SER A 85 -9.26 0.76 5.58
N VAL A 86 -10.25 0.76 4.66
CA VAL A 86 -11.53 1.44 4.87
C VAL A 86 -12.31 0.89 6.07
N SER A 87 -12.19 -0.40 6.37
CA SER A 87 -12.88 -1.01 7.52
C SER A 87 -12.25 -0.66 8.86
N ASN A 88 -10.98 -0.25 8.85
CA ASN A 88 -10.18 -0.04 10.06
C ASN A 88 -10.07 1.44 10.42
N ILE A 89 -10.79 2.30 9.71
CA ILE A 89 -10.98 3.71 10.06
C ILE A 89 -12.48 3.93 10.26
N ILE A 90 -12.85 4.49 11.42
CA ILE A 90 -14.23 4.83 11.75
C ILE A 90 -14.35 6.32 12.07
N ILE A 91 -15.56 6.86 11.92
CA ILE A 91 -15.91 8.24 12.26
C ILE A 91 -16.67 8.23 13.58
N ALA A 92 -16.10 8.84 14.61
CA ALA A 92 -16.73 9.00 15.91
C ALA A 92 -17.95 9.93 15.85
N GLU A 93 -18.74 9.98 16.92
CA GLU A 93 -19.96 10.79 16.98
C GLU A 93 -19.69 12.30 16.80
N ASN A 94 -18.54 12.77 17.24
CA ASN A 94 -18.08 14.16 17.05
C ASN A 94 -17.47 14.42 15.65
N GLY A 95 -17.43 13.43 14.76
CA GLY A 95 -16.87 13.53 13.41
C GLY A 95 -15.36 13.24 13.31
N GLU A 96 -14.68 12.96 14.42
CA GLU A 96 -13.25 12.62 14.42
C GLU A 96 -13.00 11.20 13.89
N GLY A 97 -11.89 11.00 13.18
CA GLY A 97 -11.46 9.69 12.73
C GLY A 97 -10.73 8.90 13.82
N ILE A 98 -11.03 7.61 13.91
CA ILE A 98 -10.37 6.67 14.82
C ILE A 98 -9.77 5.51 14.01
N LEU A 99 -8.49 5.22 14.24
CA LEU A 99 -7.81 4.03 13.72
C LEU A 99 -8.01 2.83 14.66
N ILE A 100 -8.66 1.79 14.17
CA ILE A 100 -8.99 0.57 14.90
C ILE A 100 -8.27 -0.65 14.30
N ASP A 101 -8.47 -1.83 14.90
CA ASP A 101 -7.96 -3.12 14.42
C ASP A 101 -6.43 -3.24 14.36
N TRP A 102 -5.83 -3.16 15.55
CA TRP A 102 -4.39 -3.30 15.77
C TRP A 102 -3.93 -4.76 15.89
N ASP A 103 -4.78 -5.74 15.56
CA ASP A 103 -4.48 -7.17 15.76
C ASP A 103 -3.29 -7.62 14.90
N LEU A 104 -3.14 -6.99 13.73
CA LEU A 104 -2.01 -7.19 12.84
C LEU A 104 -0.79 -6.35 13.19
N CYS A 105 -0.80 -5.53 14.23
CA CYS A 105 0.33 -4.63 14.49
C CYS A 105 1.63 -5.38 14.81
N VAL A 106 2.78 -4.73 14.64
CA VAL A 106 4.09 -5.26 15.03
C VAL A 106 4.88 -4.18 15.73
N LYS A 107 5.42 -4.50 16.90
CA LYS A 107 6.36 -3.64 17.62
C LYS A 107 7.77 -3.92 17.13
N PHE A 108 8.42 -2.89 16.60
CA PHE A 108 9.82 -2.92 16.22
C PHE A 108 10.71 -2.60 17.43
N PRO A 109 11.92 -3.18 17.51
CA PRO A 109 12.89 -2.77 18.51
C PRO A 109 13.19 -1.26 18.34
N LYS A 110 13.23 -0.53 19.46
CA LYS A 110 13.60 0.89 19.42
C LYS A 110 15.03 1.01 18.92
N ARG A 111 15.20 1.75 17.82
CA ARG A 111 16.50 2.05 17.24
C ARG A 111 17.36 2.79 18.26
N ARG A 112 18.59 2.33 18.49
CA ARG A 112 19.58 3.13 19.24
C ARG A 112 20.09 4.26 18.33
N PRO A 113 20.35 5.47 18.86
CA PRO A 113 20.84 6.59 18.04
C PRO A 113 22.10 6.28 17.21
N SER A 114 22.91 5.31 17.67
CA SER A 114 24.14 4.84 17.02
C SER A 114 23.95 3.79 15.92
N GLU A 115 22.74 3.21 15.77
CA GLU A 115 22.50 2.17 14.77
C GLU A 115 22.20 2.81 13.41
N GLN A 116 23.12 2.70 12.45
CA GLN A 116 22.93 3.02 11.03
C GLN A 116 22.73 1.70 10.26
N GLY A 117 21.60 1.57 9.55
CA GLY A 117 21.24 0.35 8.80
C GLY A 117 19.72 0.20 8.59
N GLU A 118 19.32 -0.84 7.87
CA GLU A 118 17.91 -1.23 7.74
C GLU A 118 17.32 -1.60 9.11
N PHE A 119 16.00 -1.45 9.27
CA PHE A 119 15.30 -1.82 10.51
C PHE A 119 15.67 -3.26 10.91
N GLN A 120 16.18 -3.44 12.13
CA GLN A 120 16.34 -4.78 12.69
C GLN A 120 15.00 -5.50 12.62
N GLU A 121 15.01 -6.63 11.94
CA GLU A 121 13.84 -7.45 11.63
C GLU A 121 12.98 -7.67 12.87
N ALA A 122 11.68 -7.39 12.76
CA ALA A 122 10.75 -7.73 13.84
C ALA A 122 10.84 -9.22 14.19
N THR A 123 10.75 -9.55 15.48
CA THR A 123 10.80 -10.93 15.98
C THR A 123 9.88 -11.86 15.17
N ALA A 124 10.40 -13.03 14.83
CA ALA A 124 9.96 -13.95 13.79
C ALA A 124 8.47 -14.38 13.75
N ALA A 125 7.69 -14.11 14.80
CA ALA A 125 6.34 -14.62 14.96
C ALA A 125 5.28 -13.96 14.05
N ARG A 126 5.54 -12.80 13.44
CA ARG A 126 4.59 -12.08 12.55
C ARG A 126 5.15 -11.87 11.13
N ARG A 127 6.01 -12.78 10.67
CA ARG A 127 6.81 -12.75 9.44
C ARG A 127 6.06 -12.87 8.11
N PHE A 128 4.73 -12.91 8.07
CA PHE A 128 4.04 -13.01 6.78
C PHE A 128 4.17 -11.68 6.01
N PRO A 129 4.90 -11.65 4.87
CA PRO A 129 5.22 -10.40 4.18
C PRO A 129 3.99 -9.72 3.58
N ARG A 130 2.90 -10.48 3.39
CA ARG A 130 1.65 -10.05 2.73
C ARG A 130 0.46 -10.25 3.65
N MET A 131 0.48 -9.61 4.82
CA MET A 131 -0.71 -9.47 5.67
C MET A 131 -1.42 -8.16 5.38
N GLY A 132 -2.71 -8.11 5.71
CA GLY A 132 -3.58 -6.96 5.51
C GLY A 132 -4.44 -7.05 4.25
N THR A 133 -5.28 -6.05 4.07
CA THR A 133 -6.28 -5.99 3.01
C THR A 133 -5.64 -5.64 1.67
N TRP A 134 -5.61 -6.59 0.73
CA TRP A 134 -4.83 -6.50 -0.52
C TRP A 134 -5.19 -5.29 -1.40
N GLN A 135 -6.44 -4.83 -1.37
CA GLN A 135 -6.90 -3.65 -2.12
C GLN A 135 -6.21 -2.36 -1.68
N PHE A 136 -5.72 -2.29 -0.45
CA PHE A 136 -5.05 -1.11 0.12
C PHE A 136 -3.55 -1.34 0.30
N MET A 137 -3.04 -2.48 -0.14
CA MET A 137 -1.62 -2.81 0.00
C MET A 137 -0.78 -1.94 -0.94
N SER A 138 0.38 -1.48 -0.48
CA SER A 138 1.31 -0.73 -1.34
C SER A 138 1.73 -1.56 -2.54
N SER A 139 1.98 -0.89 -3.67
CA SER A 139 2.37 -1.60 -4.90
C SER A 139 3.68 -2.38 -4.68
N ARG A 140 4.59 -1.81 -3.89
CA ARG A 140 5.86 -2.44 -3.47
C ARG A 140 5.66 -3.83 -2.86
N LEU A 141 4.63 -4.04 -2.04
CA LEU A 141 4.32 -5.31 -1.38
C LEU A 141 3.53 -6.28 -2.28
N LEU A 142 2.79 -5.76 -3.26
CA LEU A 142 2.09 -6.57 -4.26
C LEU A 142 3.07 -7.19 -5.26
N TYR A 143 4.09 -6.43 -5.69
CA TYR A 143 5.07 -6.89 -6.67
C TYR A 143 6.20 -7.75 -6.08
N GLN A 144 6.53 -7.56 -4.80
CA GLN A 144 7.71 -8.18 -4.20
C GLN A 144 7.40 -8.66 -2.78
N THR A 145 7.98 -9.79 -2.39
CA THR A 145 7.93 -10.27 -1.00
C THR A 145 8.87 -9.45 -0.14
N ARG A 146 8.41 -8.28 0.30
CA ARG A 146 9.14 -7.39 1.21
C ARG A 146 8.46 -7.32 2.56
N ILE A 147 9.25 -6.96 3.58
CA ILE A 147 8.70 -6.64 4.90
C ILE A 147 7.98 -5.29 4.79
N LYS A 148 6.72 -5.26 5.23
CA LYS A 148 5.92 -4.05 5.33
C LYS A 148 6.59 -3.04 6.28
N ASP A 149 6.72 -1.80 5.83
CA ASP A 149 7.21 -0.68 6.62
C ASP A 149 6.11 0.38 6.86
N TYR A 150 6.37 1.35 7.73
CA TYR A 150 5.41 2.43 8.04
C TYR A 150 5.06 3.31 6.83
N CYS A 151 5.97 3.33 5.87
CA CYS A 151 5.87 4.04 4.62
C CYS A 151 4.83 3.35 3.70
N ASP A 152 4.69 2.01 3.77
CA ASP A 152 3.61 1.28 3.11
C ASP A 152 2.25 1.52 3.76
N ASP A 153 2.16 1.64 5.09
CA ASP A 153 0.90 2.04 5.75
C ASP A 153 0.47 3.45 5.32
N ARG A 154 1.42 4.36 5.14
CA ARG A 154 1.16 5.69 4.57
C ARG A 154 0.64 5.61 3.13
N GLU A 155 1.18 4.70 2.31
CA GLU A 155 0.67 4.47 0.96
C GLU A 155 -0.72 3.81 0.97
N SER A 156 -1.00 2.92 1.93
CA SER A 156 -2.34 2.38 2.16
C SER A 156 -3.38 3.46 2.41
N ALA A 157 -3.03 4.56 3.09
CA ALA A 157 -3.92 5.71 3.25
C ALA A 157 -4.27 6.38 1.90
N LEU A 158 -3.33 6.49 0.95
CA LEU A 158 -3.63 6.96 -0.40
C LEU A 158 -4.65 6.05 -1.10
N TRP A 159 -4.52 4.74 -0.95
CA TRP A 159 -5.47 3.79 -1.52
C TRP A 159 -6.85 3.87 -0.88
N VAL A 160 -6.93 4.11 0.44
CA VAL A 160 -8.19 4.39 1.15
C VAL A 160 -8.83 5.66 0.60
N LEU A 161 -8.03 6.73 0.44
CA LEU A 161 -8.48 8.00 -0.11
C LEU A 161 -9.11 7.82 -1.49
N LEU A 162 -8.38 7.17 -2.40
CA LEU A 162 -8.82 6.86 -3.76
C LEU A 162 -10.07 5.97 -3.78
N TRP A 163 -10.12 4.92 -2.96
CA TRP A 163 -11.24 4.00 -2.93
C TRP A 163 -12.55 4.69 -2.54
N ILE A 164 -12.53 5.46 -1.45
CA ILE A 164 -13.72 6.16 -0.98
C ILE A 164 -14.11 7.27 -1.97
N ALA A 165 -13.14 8.04 -2.45
CA ALA A 165 -13.38 9.06 -3.45
C ALA A 165 -14.08 8.49 -4.69
N LEU A 166 -13.60 7.38 -5.24
CA LEU A 166 -14.16 6.79 -6.45
C LEU A 166 -15.49 6.05 -6.25
N ARG A 167 -15.76 5.48 -5.07
CA ARG A 167 -16.96 4.65 -4.85
C ARG A 167 -18.10 5.36 -4.13
N TYR A 168 -17.79 6.41 -3.37
CA TYR A 168 -18.70 6.97 -2.38
C TYR A 168 -18.83 8.49 -2.46
N THR A 169 -18.13 9.15 -3.39
CA THR A 169 -18.43 10.54 -3.74
C THR A 169 -19.24 10.59 -5.04
N PRO A 170 -20.23 11.50 -5.19
CA PRO A 170 -20.87 11.75 -6.47
C PRO A 170 -19.84 12.12 -7.53
N THR A 171 -19.68 11.27 -8.54
CA THR A 171 -18.83 11.55 -9.70
C THR A 171 -19.52 11.19 -10.99
N SER A 172 -19.30 11.98 -12.04
CA SER A 172 -19.80 11.67 -13.36
C SER A 172 -18.96 10.63 -14.08
N GLY A 173 -19.63 9.58 -14.54
CA GLY A 173 -19.14 8.75 -15.62
C GLY A 173 -18.12 7.67 -15.25
N PHE A 174 -18.61 6.44 -15.10
CA PHE A 174 -17.96 5.28 -15.72
C PHE A 174 -19.00 4.45 -16.50
N PRO A 175 -19.62 4.96 -17.57
CA PRO A 175 -20.50 4.14 -18.38
C PRO A 175 -19.63 3.42 -19.42
N GLY A 176 -19.28 2.16 -19.14
CA GLY A 176 -18.85 1.17 -20.16
C GLY A 176 -17.67 1.54 -21.07
N SER A 177 -16.89 2.58 -20.73
CA SER A 177 -15.83 3.02 -21.61
C SER A 177 -14.61 2.14 -21.38
N GLY A 178 -14.19 1.39 -22.40
CA GLY A 178 -13.01 0.52 -22.39
C GLY A 178 -11.67 1.25 -22.22
N HIS A 179 -11.68 2.40 -21.54
CA HIS A 179 -10.49 3.15 -21.17
C HIS A 179 -9.80 2.43 -20.03
N ARG A 180 -8.52 2.14 -20.21
CA ARG A 180 -7.65 1.66 -19.13
C ARG A 180 -7.77 2.63 -17.96
N HIS A 181 -7.91 2.12 -16.74
CA HIS A 181 -7.99 2.92 -15.52
C HIS A 181 -6.64 3.61 -15.24
N TYR A 182 -6.36 4.72 -15.93
CA TYR A 182 -5.18 5.54 -15.64
C TYR A 182 -5.57 6.76 -14.81
N LEU A 183 -4.71 7.06 -13.83
CA LEU A 183 -4.94 8.10 -12.83
C LEU A 183 -5.33 9.47 -13.43
N PRO A 184 -4.76 9.94 -14.56
CA PRO A 184 -5.23 11.18 -15.18
C PRO A 184 -6.72 11.20 -15.57
N ILE A 185 -7.32 10.06 -15.97
CA ILE A 185 -8.77 9.99 -16.20
C ILE A 185 -9.51 10.01 -14.88
N LEU A 186 -9.10 9.20 -13.91
CA LEU A 186 -9.73 9.15 -12.58
C LEU A 186 -9.72 10.52 -11.89
N MET A 187 -8.72 11.34 -12.20
CA MET A 187 -8.58 12.68 -11.64
C MET A 187 -9.48 13.72 -12.31
N LYS A 188 -9.81 13.57 -13.60
CA LYS A 188 -10.75 14.47 -14.31
C LYS A 188 -12.14 14.43 -13.69
N VAL A 189 -12.54 13.24 -13.27
CA VAL A 189 -13.81 12.93 -12.62
C VAL A 189 -14.04 13.75 -11.34
N PHE A 190 -12.98 14.26 -10.70
CA PHE A 190 -13.10 15.14 -9.54
C PHE A 190 -13.16 16.64 -9.89
N ASN A 191 -12.70 17.06 -11.08
CA ASN A 191 -12.71 18.48 -11.46
C ASN A 191 -13.91 18.87 -12.31
N GLU A 192 -14.42 17.94 -13.11
CA GLU A 192 -15.56 18.19 -13.99
C GLU A 192 -16.84 18.31 -13.17
N VAL A 193 -17.77 19.16 -13.62
CA VAL A 193 -19.07 19.38 -12.99
C VAL A 193 -20.13 18.80 -13.91
N ASP A 194 -20.85 17.79 -13.42
CA ASP A 194 -21.93 17.18 -14.17
C ASP A 194 -23.25 17.36 -13.46
N HIS A 195 -24.24 17.81 -14.22
CA HIS A 195 -25.62 17.89 -13.77
C HIS A 195 -26.30 16.54 -14.05
N LEU A 196 -26.60 15.79 -12.99
CA LEU A 196 -27.29 14.52 -13.08
C LEU A 196 -28.78 14.73 -13.38
N THR A 197 -29.42 13.68 -13.92
CA THR A 197 -30.82 13.73 -14.36
C THR A 197 -31.83 13.98 -13.23
N ASP A 198 -31.42 13.72 -11.98
CA ASP A 198 -32.21 13.99 -10.77
C ASP A 198 -31.99 15.41 -10.21
N GLY A 199 -31.23 16.26 -10.91
CA GLY A 199 -30.90 17.62 -10.48
C GLY A 199 -29.71 17.71 -9.51
N SER A 200 -29.11 16.58 -9.11
CA SER A 200 -27.90 16.58 -8.29
C SER A 200 -26.66 16.91 -9.11
N ILE A 201 -25.62 17.42 -8.45
CA ILE A 201 -24.33 17.73 -9.08
C ILE A 201 -23.32 16.64 -8.71
N ALA A 202 -22.66 16.07 -9.71
CA ALA A 202 -21.54 15.15 -9.54
C ALA A 202 -20.22 15.83 -9.91
N GLY A 203 -19.13 15.45 -9.22
CA GLY A 203 -17.83 16.09 -9.39
C GLY A 203 -17.68 17.39 -8.60
N ASP A 204 -16.96 18.38 -9.14
CA ASP A 204 -16.62 19.69 -8.51
C ASP A 204 -15.90 19.59 -7.14
N ARG A 205 -14.78 18.88 -7.10
CA ARG A 205 -13.98 18.64 -5.88
C ARG A 205 -12.50 18.98 -6.11
N PRO A 206 -12.19 20.25 -6.43
CA PRO A 206 -10.81 20.66 -6.70
C PRO A 206 -9.87 20.40 -5.52
N GLY A 207 -10.36 20.51 -4.28
CA GLY A 207 -9.59 20.18 -3.07
C GLY A 207 -9.20 18.70 -2.99
N LEU A 208 -10.14 17.80 -3.29
CA LEU A 208 -9.89 16.35 -3.32
C LEU A 208 -8.93 15.99 -4.46
N HIS A 209 -9.16 16.52 -5.65
CA HIS A 209 -8.27 16.34 -6.80
C HIS A 209 -6.83 16.76 -6.45
N SER A 210 -6.65 17.98 -5.94
CA SER A 210 -5.33 18.54 -5.60
C SER A 210 -4.61 17.70 -4.54
N LEU A 211 -5.33 17.23 -3.52
CA LEU A 211 -4.77 16.37 -2.49
C LEU A 211 -4.28 15.04 -3.07
N VAL A 212 -5.14 14.33 -3.81
CA VAL A 212 -4.78 13.00 -4.34
C VAL A 212 -3.67 13.13 -5.37
N GLU A 213 -3.65 14.19 -6.18
CA GLU A 213 -2.56 14.48 -7.11
C GLU A 213 -1.24 14.70 -6.37
N THR A 214 -1.22 15.54 -5.33
CA THR A 214 -0.05 15.82 -4.50
C THR A 214 0.49 14.54 -3.85
N LEU A 215 -0.39 13.73 -3.26
CA LEU A 215 0.00 12.48 -2.63
C LEU A 215 0.56 11.50 -3.67
N THR A 216 -0.11 11.32 -4.79
CA THR A 216 0.35 10.38 -5.83
C THR A 216 1.71 10.79 -6.40
N LYS A 217 1.90 12.07 -6.73
CA LYS A 217 3.19 12.60 -7.18
C LYS A 217 4.28 12.36 -6.15
N THR A 218 3.96 12.52 -4.87
CA THR A 218 4.93 12.29 -3.80
C THR A 218 5.27 10.80 -3.67
N PHE A 219 4.26 9.92 -3.60
CA PHE A 219 4.48 8.47 -3.47
C PHE A 219 5.14 7.84 -4.70
N ALA A 220 5.03 8.44 -5.89
CA ALA A 220 5.68 7.96 -7.11
C ALA A 220 7.21 7.78 -6.95
N ILE A 221 7.86 8.55 -6.07
CA ILE A 221 9.30 8.40 -5.81
C ILE A 221 9.69 7.01 -5.29
N ARG A 222 8.76 6.30 -4.60
CA ARG A 222 8.99 4.93 -4.10
C ARG A 222 9.25 3.94 -5.22
N TYR A 223 8.84 4.30 -6.44
CA TYR A 223 8.90 3.48 -7.64
C TYR A 223 9.84 4.06 -8.70
N ALA A 224 10.41 5.24 -8.44
CA ALA A 224 11.45 5.81 -9.28
C ALA A 224 12.76 5.00 -9.14
N GLY A 225 13.53 4.93 -10.23
CA GLY A 225 14.88 4.39 -10.19
C GLY A 225 15.74 5.15 -9.18
N ALA A 226 16.53 4.43 -8.40
CA ALA A 226 17.51 5.07 -7.52
C ALA A 226 18.50 5.90 -8.35
N PRO A 227 19.04 7.00 -7.80
CA PRO A 227 20.08 7.78 -8.46
C PRO A 227 21.26 6.90 -8.86
N THR A 228 21.86 7.18 -10.02
CA THR A 228 23.04 6.45 -10.49
C THR A 228 24.26 6.77 -9.63
N ALA A 229 25.31 5.96 -9.74
CA ALA A 229 26.58 6.24 -9.06
C ALA A 229 27.17 7.61 -9.48
N GLU A 230 26.95 8.05 -10.72
CA GLU A 230 27.41 9.36 -11.18
C GLU A 230 26.57 10.48 -10.58
N ASP A 231 25.24 10.32 -10.46
CA ASP A 231 24.38 11.31 -9.79
C ASP A 231 24.80 11.53 -8.33
N VAL A 232 25.18 10.46 -7.63
CA VAL A 232 25.66 10.51 -6.25
C VAL A 232 27.02 11.21 -6.20
N LYS A 233 27.94 10.85 -7.10
CA LYS A 233 29.27 11.46 -7.19
C LYS A 233 29.19 12.96 -7.51
N ASP A 234 28.28 13.37 -8.38
CA ASP A 234 28.05 14.78 -8.70
C ASP A 234 27.51 15.55 -7.49
N LEU A 235 26.59 14.95 -6.73
CA LEU A 235 26.12 15.54 -5.48
C LEU A 235 27.26 15.69 -4.45
N GLU A 236 28.13 14.70 -4.33
CA GLU A 236 29.31 14.77 -3.45
C GLU A 236 30.27 15.89 -3.87
N LYS A 237 30.53 16.04 -5.18
CA LYS A 237 31.32 17.17 -5.71
C LYS A 237 30.69 18.51 -5.34
N PHE A 238 29.37 18.66 -5.48
CA PHE A 238 28.68 19.90 -5.13
C PHE A 238 28.70 20.18 -3.62
N ARG A 239 28.63 19.14 -2.77
CA ARG A 239 28.72 19.27 -1.30
C ARG A 239 30.13 19.61 -0.83
N ALA A 240 31.16 19.12 -1.52
CA ALA A 240 32.56 19.35 -1.16
C ALA A 240 33.07 20.77 -1.49
N ARG A 241 32.30 21.54 -2.27
CA ARG A 241 32.72 22.83 -2.81
C ARG A 241 31.67 23.91 -2.56
N GLU A 242 32.05 24.91 -1.78
CA GLU A 242 31.16 26.02 -1.43
C GLU A 242 30.68 26.81 -2.66
N ASP A 243 31.53 26.98 -3.66
CA ASP A 243 31.20 27.66 -4.91
C ASP A 243 30.16 26.92 -5.78
N LEU A 244 29.92 25.64 -5.50
CA LEU A 244 28.96 24.79 -6.20
C LEU A 244 27.67 24.54 -5.40
N ALA A 245 27.54 25.10 -4.20
CA ALA A 245 26.40 24.86 -3.32
C ALA A 245 25.04 25.19 -3.98
N GLN A 246 25.00 26.20 -4.85
CA GLN A 246 23.79 26.59 -5.60
C GLN A 246 23.26 25.49 -6.54
N PHE A 247 24.08 24.52 -6.92
CA PHE A 247 23.67 23.41 -7.79
C PHE A 247 23.10 22.21 -7.02
N ILE A 248 23.30 22.14 -5.70
CA ILE A 248 22.81 21.04 -4.85
C ILE A 248 21.28 20.82 -5.02
N PRO A 249 20.40 21.84 -4.98
CA PRO A 249 18.96 21.64 -5.17
C PRO A 249 18.57 21.15 -6.57
N ARG A 250 19.47 21.25 -7.55
CA ARG A 250 19.26 20.78 -8.93
C ARG A 250 19.72 19.34 -9.15
N ALA A 251 20.61 18.81 -8.30
CA ALA A 251 21.14 17.45 -8.41
C ALA A 251 20.03 16.40 -8.26
N ALA A 252 20.03 15.40 -9.14
CA ALA A 252 19.04 14.33 -9.14
C ALA A 252 19.07 13.51 -7.84
N ALA A 253 20.27 13.14 -7.38
CA ALA A 253 20.46 12.42 -6.12
C ALA A 253 19.92 13.20 -4.91
N TYR A 254 20.12 14.52 -4.88
CA TYR A 254 19.62 15.36 -3.78
C TYR A 254 18.10 15.42 -3.78
N ARG A 255 17.48 15.65 -4.94
CA ARG A 255 16.01 15.67 -5.06
C ARG A 255 15.41 14.34 -4.66
N TYR A 256 15.99 13.22 -5.11
CA TYR A 256 15.56 11.88 -4.71
C TYR A 256 15.65 11.70 -3.18
N GLU A 257 16.80 12.03 -2.58
CA GLU A 257 17.00 11.97 -1.13
C GLU A 257 15.96 12.80 -0.36
N GLN A 258 15.72 14.05 -0.79
CA GLN A 258 14.72 14.92 -0.15
C GLN A 258 13.30 14.33 -0.25
N GLN A 259 12.90 13.79 -1.40
CA GLN A 259 11.56 13.21 -1.57
C GLN A 259 11.39 11.91 -0.76
N VAL A 260 12.41 11.05 -0.70
CA VAL A 260 12.38 9.84 0.14
C VAL A 260 12.31 10.24 1.62
N ASN A 261 13.12 11.20 2.05
CA ASN A 261 13.11 11.69 3.43
C ASN A 261 11.79 12.37 3.80
N LYS A 262 11.13 13.05 2.84
CA LYS A 262 9.80 13.65 3.02
C LYS A 262 8.74 12.61 3.38
N ILE A 263 8.67 11.49 2.64
CA ILE A 263 7.70 10.41 2.94
C ILE A 263 8.05 9.69 4.25
N ARG A 264 9.25 9.89 4.78
CA ARG A 264 9.73 9.31 6.01
C ARG A 264 9.60 10.22 7.24
N SER A 265 9.37 11.52 7.03
CA SER A 265 9.35 12.48 8.13
C SER A 265 8.07 12.38 8.94
N LYS A 266 8.16 12.66 10.24
CA LYS A 266 7.00 12.72 11.13
C LYS A 266 6.05 13.83 10.69
N GLY A 267 4.76 13.54 10.67
CA GLY A 267 3.71 14.51 10.41
C GLY A 267 3.53 14.86 8.94
N TRP A 268 4.42 14.45 8.02
CA TRP A 268 4.31 14.87 6.61
C TRP A 268 2.95 14.55 5.99
N LEU A 269 2.48 13.31 6.12
CA LEU A 269 1.21 12.90 5.51
C LEU A 269 0.03 13.67 6.12
N VAL A 270 -0.02 13.72 7.46
CA VAL A 270 -1.08 14.40 8.21
C VAL A 270 -1.10 15.89 7.87
N ASN A 271 0.04 16.58 7.96
CA ASN A 271 0.16 18.00 7.64
C ASN A 271 -0.22 18.27 6.19
N THR A 272 0.21 17.43 5.25
CA THR A 272 -0.20 17.56 3.84
C THR A 272 -1.71 17.49 3.70
N ILE A 273 -2.38 16.55 4.37
CA ILE A 273 -3.84 16.43 4.32
C ILE A 273 -4.52 17.66 4.96
N ARG A 274 -4.08 18.06 6.16
CA ARG A 274 -4.63 19.22 6.89
C ARG A 274 -4.44 20.53 6.12
N ASP A 275 -3.28 20.73 5.49
CA ASP A 275 -3.01 21.90 4.68
C ASP A 275 -3.97 21.98 3.47
N HIS A 276 -4.28 20.85 2.84
CA HIS A 276 -5.29 20.81 1.76
C HIS A 276 -6.70 21.07 2.30
N LEU A 277 -7.04 20.60 3.51
CA LEU A 277 -8.33 20.87 4.16
C LEU A 277 -8.54 22.35 4.52
N LEU A 278 -7.46 23.14 4.60
CA LEU A 278 -7.51 24.59 4.81
C LEU A 278 -7.70 25.39 3.50
N GLN A 279 -7.49 24.75 2.34
CA GLN A 279 -7.70 25.39 1.05
C GLN A 279 -9.21 25.58 0.78
N LEU A 280 -9.54 26.60 -0.01
CA LEU A 280 -10.90 26.80 -0.51
C LEU A 280 -11.27 25.74 -1.57
N GLY A 281 -12.56 25.49 -1.78
CA GLY A 281 -13.05 24.57 -2.81
C GLY A 281 -13.40 23.16 -2.31
N TRP A 282 -13.54 22.97 -0.99
CA TRP A 282 -14.24 21.81 -0.43
C TRP A 282 -15.74 22.09 -0.36
N PRO A 283 -16.59 21.28 -0.99
CA PRO A 283 -18.04 21.43 -0.86
C PRO A 283 -18.49 21.14 0.58
N VAL A 284 -19.58 21.80 1.00
CA VAL A 284 -20.07 21.76 2.40
C VAL A 284 -21.17 20.71 2.60
N ASP A 285 -21.96 20.41 1.56
CA ASP A 285 -23.09 19.46 1.61
C ASP A 285 -22.99 18.45 0.45
N ASP A 286 -21.92 17.65 0.49
CA ASP A 286 -21.54 16.67 -0.52
C ASP A 286 -21.51 15.25 0.07
N LYS A 287 -22.60 14.93 0.78
CA LYS A 287 -22.78 13.67 1.49
C LYS A 287 -22.45 12.47 0.62
N THR A 288 -22.02 11.40 1.29
CA THR A 288 -21.71 10.15 0.59
C THR A 288 -22.88 9.69 -0.29
N SER A 289 -22.55 9.21 -1.48
CA SER A 289 -23.47 8.49 -2.35
C SER A 289 -22.74 7.29 -2.93
N ARG A 290 -23.22 6.09 -2.61
CA ARG A 290 -22.61 4.86 -3.11
C ARG A 290 -22.90 4.75 -4.60
N GLN A 291 -21.85 4.72 -5.41
CA GLN A 291 -21.99 4.50 -6.84
C GLN A 291 -22.35 3.04 -7.13
N GLU A 292 -23.38 2.83 -7.95
CA GLU A 292 -23.70 1.51 -8.48
C GLU A 292 -22.60 1.08 -9.47
N ILE A 293 -21.93 -0.03 -9.15
CA ILE A 293 -21.08 -0.70 -10.14
C ILE A 293 -22.04 -1.44 -11.06
N LEU A 294 -22.31 -0.88 -12.24
CA LEU A 294 -23.03 -1.63 -13.27
C LEU A 294 -22.28 -2.96 -13.47
N PRO A 295 -22.95 -4.11 -13.39
CA PRO A 295 -22.30 -5.37 -13.72
C PRO A 295 -21.74 -5.23 -15.14
N MET A 296 -20.45 -5.52 -15.31
CA MET A 296 -19.86 -5.64 -16.65
C MET A 296 -20.80 -6.53 -17.45
N SER A 297 -21.39 -5.99 -18.52
CA SER A 297 -22.37 -6.72 -19.30
C SER A 297 -21.78 -8.08 -19.64
N SER A 298 -22.51 -9.13 -19.27
CA SER A 298 -22.15 -10.52 -19.46
C SER A 298 -22.31 -10.90 -20.93
N THR A 299 -21.60 -10.22 -21.83
CA THR A 299 -21.32 -10.71 -23.17
C THR A 299 -19.84 -11.07 -23.21
N PRO A 300 -19.49 -12.37 -23.18
CA PRO A 300 -18.10 -12.77 -23.31
C PRO A 300 -17.64 -12.40 -24.72
N TYR A 301 -16.83 -11.34 -24.84
CA TYR A 301 -16.03 -11.10 -26.03
C TYR A 301 -14.94 -12.18 -26.09
N ILE A 302 -15.32 -13.37 -26.57
CA ILE A 302 -14.38 -14.41 -26.95
C ILE A 302 -13.65 -13.89 -28.19
N ARG A 303 -12.48 -13.26 -28.00
CA ARG A 303 -11.52 -13.13 -29.09
C ARG A 303 -10.84 -14.50 -29.26
N PRO A 304 -10.95 -15.15 -30.43
CA PRO A 304 -10.21 -16.39 -30.66
C PRO A 304 -8.70 -16.10 -30.56
N PHE A 305 -8.03 -16.87 -29.72
CA PHE A 305 -6.57 -16.92 -29.63
C PHE A 305 -6.02 -17.27 -31.02
N ARG A 306 -5.38 -16.30 -31.70
CA ARG A 306 -4.45 -16.62 -32.78
C ARG A 306 -3.13 -17.05 -32.16
N VAL A 307 -2.84 -18.34 -32.27
CA VAL A 307 -1.52 -18.91 -32.02
C VAL A 307 -0.58 -18.34 -33.07
N TYR A 308 0.36 -17.49 -32.66
CA TYR A 308 1.53 -17.18 -33.46
C TYR A 308 2.58 -18.24 -33.12
N ASN A 309 2.72 -19.23 -34.00
CA ASN A 309 3.89 -20.11 -34.00
C ASN A 309 5.09 -19.27 -34.44
N PHE A 310 6.07 -19.11 -33.56
CA PHE A 310 7.41 -18.66 -33.94
C PHE A 310 8.18 -19.88 -34.49
N LEU A 311 8.46 -19.84 -35.78
CA LEU A 311 9.68 -20.40 -36.38
C LEU A 311 10.58 -19.22 -36.77
#